data_AF-A0A932YPQ2-F1
#
_entry.id   AF-A0A932YPQ2-F1
#
_cell.length_a   1.000
_cell.length_b   1.000
_cell.length_c   1.000
_cell.angle_alpha   90.00
_cell.angle_beta   90.00
_cell.angle_gamma   90.00
#
_symmetry.space_group_name_H-M   'P 1'
#
loop_
_entity.id
_entity.type
_entity.pdbx_description
1 polymer ?
#
loop_
_entity_poly.entity_id
_entity_poly.type
_entity_poly.pdbx_seq_one_letter_code
_entity_poly.pdbx_strand_id
1 'polypeptide(L)'
;MIWANFLHFYQPPTQKPYWIKRITDEAYRPLVRGLKSRPHAKLSLNVNGVLLEQFERFDARDVIDDLGALLRRGQIELTGSAKYHPLLPFLPKEEAVRQIKLQEETLKKFFGDAWTRRGFFPPEMGFDMNVARTISELGYEWIVVDELSHPGAMKKTAPIDYSKIYAVEGLENLKIFFRERWTSWVILSGQVGTGALLLAGLGDRLKRNEYLLTAMDGETFGHHRAGLEQLLFEIYDSKILKNVLISDLSELFNGRGAVNPGPSTWALMEKDLERKRPFARWRDEENPIHAMQWQLTELAIQTVAGARKDARGYGEARKKLDEALHSDQYWWASARPWWSIEMIERGAKELHDAVHSAPGVSSKATQGADELYKSILFTAFDWQREGVVEALASTEDEEIRERTDAGLPRLPKKEIDKMVANLRKEISLLVKKEEYERAAQIRDRIRELKKYAADGKEAHFSAEGSRAWNP
;
A
#
# COMPACT_ATOMS: atom_id res chain seq x y z
N MET A 1 -2.02 25.55 -0.48
CA MET A 1 -2.12 24.08 -0.62
C MET A 1 -2.30 23.45 0.75
N ILE A 2 -3.03 22.34 0.81
CA ILE A 2 -3.21 21.50 2.01
C ILE A 2 -2.74 20.08 1.67
N TRP A 3 -2.19 19.34 2.63
CA TRP A 3 -1.70 17.98 2.41
C TRP A 3 -2.54 16.96 3.18
N ALA A 4 -3.16 16.05 2.46
CA ALA A 4 -3.72 14.83 3.03
C ALA A 4 -2.72 13.71 2.76
N ASN A 5 -2.11 13.17 3.81
CA ASN A 5 -1.22 12.02 3.69
C ASN A 5 -1.93 10.76 4.13
N PHE A 6 -1.69 9.66 3.43
CA PHE A 6 -2.22 8.34 3.72
C PHE A 6 -1.10 7.31 3.76
N LEU A 7 -1.01 6.55 4.85
CA LEU A 7 -0.13 5.39 4.92
C LEU A 7 -0.92 4.10 5.12
N HIS A 8 -0.50 3.05 4.43
CA HIS A 8 -1.04 1.70 4.55
C HIS A 8 -0.08 0.82 5.33
N PHE A 9 -0.55 0.19 6.42
CA PHE A 9 0.22 -0.76 7.22
C PHE A 9 -0.38 -2.16 7.05
N TYR A 10 0.42 -3.07 6.49
CA TYR A 10 -0.04 -4.42 6.21
C TYR A 10 1.12 -5.41 6.27
N GLN A 11 0.81 -6.62 6.74
CA GLN A 11 1.65 -7.80 6.61
C GLN A 11 0.75 -9.02 6.34
N PRO A 12 1.19 -9.96 5.49
CA PRO A 12 0.39 -11.13 5.15
C PRO A 12 0.11 -12.02 6.35
N PRO A 13 -1.01 -12.79 6.35
CA PRO A 13 -1.37 -13.68 7.46
C PRO A 13 -0.25 -14.66 7.83
N THR A 14 0.54 -15.06 6.84
CA THR A 14 1.66 -15.99 6.97
C THR A 14 3.01 -15.36 7.30
N GLN A 15 3.04 -14.06 7.59
CA GLN A 15 4.30 -13.38 7.89
C GLN A 15 4.98 -13.97 9.13
N LYS A 16 6.30 -14.15 9.04
CA LYS A 16 7.09 -14.75 10.12
C LYS A 16 7.15 -13.78 11.31
N PRO A 17 7.14 -14.30 12.56
CA PRO A 17 7.21 -13.46 13.77
C PRO A 17 8.41 -12.50 13.77
N TYR A 18 9.56 -12.95 13.27
CA TYR A 18 10.76 -12.13 13.13
C TYR A 18 10.51 -10.87 12.29
N TRP A 19 9.86 -11.00 11.12
CA TRP A 19 9.58 -9.88 10.25
C TRP A 19 8.54 -8.93 10.85
N ILE A 20 7.50 -9.46 11.50
CA ILE A 20 6.54 -8.60 12.21
C ILE A 20 7.24 -7.73 13.25
N LYS A 21 8.06 -8.33 14.13
CA LYS A 21 8.78 -7.59 15.17
C LYS A 21 9.72 -6.55 14.55
N ARG A 22 10.51 -6.95 13.55
CA ARG A 22 11.47 -6.08 12.87
C ARG A 22 10.78 -4.87 12.20
N ILE A 23 9.77 -5.10 11.37
CA ILE A 23 9.05 -4.03 10.67
C ILE A 23 8.32 -3.11 11.65
N THR A 24 7.77 -3.69 12.73
CA THR A 24 7.16 -2.90 13.81
C THR A 24 8.14 -1.92 14.43
N ASP A 25 9.34 -2.40 14.79
CA ASP A 25 10.34 -1.58 15.45
C ASP A 25 11.01 -0.58 14.50
N GLU A 26 11.14 -0.94 13.22
CA GLU A 26 11.80 -0.11 12.21
C GLU A 26 10.87 0.90 11.54
N ALA A 27 9.55 0.67 11.47
CA ALA A 27 8.60 1.55 10.76
C ALA A 27 7.39 1.96 11.60
N TYR A 28 6.51 1.02 11.97
CA TYR A 28 5.21 1.38 12.56
C TYR A 28 5.33 2.10 13.90
N ARG A 29 6.16 1.59 14.81
CA ARG A 29 6.34 2.16 16.15
C ARG A 29 7.01 3.55 16.08
N PRO A 30 8.09 3.78 15.30
CA PRO A 30 8.62 5.12 15.07
C PRO A 30 7.57 6.10 14.50
N LEU A 31 6.80 5.70 13.49
CA LEU A 31 5.77 6.55 12.86
C LEU A 31 4.70 6.97 13.86
N VAL A 32 4.12 5.99 14.56
CA VAL A 32 3.03 6.21 15.52
C VAL A 32 3.50 7.08 16.69
N ARG A 33 4.69 6.81 17.25
CA ARG A 33 5.25 7.62 18.34
C ARG A 33 5.65 9.03 17.89
N GLY A 34 6.21 9.15 16.69
CA GLY A 34 6.57 10.43 16.10
C GLY A 34 5.34 11.30 15.80
N LEU A 35 4.21 10.70 15.45
CA LEU A 35 2.94 11.43 15.34
C LEU A 35 2.38 11.81 16.72
N LYS A 36 2.47 10.91 17.70
CA LYS A 36 1.98 11.14 19.08
C LYS A 36 2.70 12.29 19.79
N SER A 37 3.96 12.55 19.45
CA SER A 37 4.73 13.70 19.98
C SER A 37 4.38 15.04 19.31
N ARG A 38 3.50 15.05 18.29
CA ARG A 38 3.13 16.23 17.48
C ARG A 38 1.61 16.41 17.45
N PRO A 39 0.99 16.97 18.51
CA PRO A 39 -0.47 16.98 18.69
C PRO A 39 -1.27 17.64 17.56
N HIS A 40 -0.66 18.56 16.79
CA HIS A 40 -1.30 19.23 15.66
C HIS A 40 -1.26 18.43 14.36
N ALA A 41 -0.40 17.40 14.27
CA ALA A 41 -0.22 16.63 13.06
C ALA A 41 -1.37 15.62 12.88
N LYS A 42 -1.91 15.61 11.67
CA LYS A 42 -2.95 14.71 11.18
C LYS A 42 -2.41 13.74 10.12
N LEU A 43 -2.87 12.50 10.15
CA LEU A 43 -2.51 11.45 9.19
C LEU A 43 -3.68 10.49 8.97
N SER A 44 -4.03 10.21 7.72
CA SER A 44 -4.97 9.13 7.42
C SER A 44 -4.20 7.81 7.36
N LEU A 45 -4.73 6.76 7.95
CA LEU A 45 -4.04 5.48 8.07
C LEU A 45 -4.97 4.35 7.66
N ASN A 46 -4.41 3.34 7.04
CA ASN A 46 -5.00 2.01 7.00
C ASN A 46 -4.12 1.06 7.80
N VAL A 47 -4.76 0.21 8.62
CA VAL A 47 -4.09 -0.91 9.28
C VAL A 47 -4.98 -2.13 9.11
N ASN A 48 -4.53 -3.14 8.39
CA ASN A 48 -5.31 -4.36 8.22
C ASN A 48 -5.46 -5.10 9.55
N GLY A 49 -6.62 -5.72 9.74
CA GLY A 49 -6.99 -6.42 10.96
C GLY A 49 -6.07 -7.61 11.23
N VAL A 50 -5.60 -8.27 10.18
CA VAL A 50 -4.58 -9.32 10.31
C VAL A 50 -3.30 -8.80 10.98
N LEU A 51 -2.86 -7.57 10.65
CA LEU A 51 -1.68 -6.97 11.26
C LEU A 51 -1.94 -6.57 12.73
N LEU A 52 -3.15 -6.08 13.06
CA LEU A 52 -3.52 -5.81 14.46
C LEU A 52 -3.51 -7.09 15.32
N GLU A 53 -4.03 -8.20 14.78
CA GLU A 53 -3.96 -9.50 15.46
C GLU A 53 -2.52 -10.01 15.58
N GLN A 54 -1.68 -9.76 14.58
CA GLN A 54 -0.25 -10.07 14.65
C GLN A 54 0.47 -9.22 15.69
N PHE A 55 0.14 -7.93 15.84
CA PHE A 55 0.70 -7.09 16.90
C PHE A 55 0.32 -7.61 18.29
N GLU A 56 -0.94 -8.01 18.48
CA GLU A 56 -1.40 -8.64 19.73
C GLU A 56 -0.66 -9.96 19.98
N ARG A 57 -0.47 -10.79 18.94
CA ARG A 57 0.18 -12.10 19.03
C ARG A 57 1.70 -12.03 19.26
N PHE A 58 2.37 -10.97 18.82
CA PHE A 58 3.82 -10.86 18.78
C PHE A 58 4.39 -9.70 19.61
N ASP A 59 3.73 -9.36 20.72
CA ASP A 59 4.20 -8.42 21.75
C ASP A 59 4.37 -6.96 21.28
N ALA A 60 3.54 -6.51 20.32
CA ALA A 60 3.51 -5.12 19.82
C ALA A 60 2.24 -4.37 20.25
N ARG A 61 1.68 -4.71 21.41
CA ARG A 61 0.42 -4.12 21.92
C ARG A 61 0.50 -2.60 22.12
N ASP A 62 1.67 -2.09 22.47
CA ASP A 62 1.86 -0.65 22.65
C ASP A 62 1.63 0.16 21.36
N VAL A 63 1.86 -0.43 20.18
CA VAL A 63 1.53 0.20 18.90
C VAL A 63 0.01 0.31 18.73
N ILE A 64 -0.76 -0.72 19.11
CA ILE A 64 -2.23 -0.67 19.12
C ILE A 64 -2.72 0.41 20.09
N ASP A 65 -2.14 0.46 21.29
CA ASP A 65 -2.55 1.42 22.32
C ASP A 65 -2.24 2.87 21.88
N ASP A 66 -1.09 3.10 21.23
CA ASP A 66 -0.73 4.40 20.67
C ASP A 66 -1.63 4.79 19.49
N LEU A 67 -1.98 3.86 18.58
CA LEU A 67 -2.97 4.09 17.53
C LEU A 67 -4.32 4.49 18.12
N GLY A 68 -4.79 3.77 19.15
CA GLY A 68 -6.04 4.10 19.84
C GLY A 68 -5.99 5.49 20.51
N ALA A 69 -4.86 5.87 21.09
CA ALA A 69 -4.67 7.19 21.67
C ALA A 69 -4.70 8.30 20.60
N LEU A 70 -4.04 8.10 19.46
CA LEU A 70 -4.06 9.03 18.32
C LEU A 70 -5.46 9.20 17.74
N LEU A 71 -6.21 8.09 17.62
CA LEU A 71 -7.57 8.08 17.08
C LEU A 71 -8.52 8.88 17.98
N ARG A 72 -8.47 8.64 19.30
CA ARG A 72 -9.26 9.42 20.29
C ARG A 72 -8.89 10.91 20.33
N ARG A 73 -7.65 11.25 19.96
CA ARG A 73 -7.20 12.66 19.85
C ARG A 73 -7.56 13.32 18.52
N GLY A 74 -8.12 12.58 17.56
CA GLY A 74 -8.40 13.08 16.21
C GLY A 74 -7.14 13.38 15.39
N GLN A 75 -5.98 12.83 15.79
CA GLN A 75 -4.73 12.95 15.04
C GLN A 75 -4.66 11.95 13.88
N ILE A 76 -5.42 10.87 13.95
CA ILE A 76 -5.56 9.92 12.85
C ILE A 76 -7.01 9.64 12.54
N GLU A 77 -7.27 9.19 11.33
CA GLU A 77 -8.43 8.37 11.01
C GLU A 77 -7.97 7.03 10.46
N LEU A 78 -8.63 5.95 10.89
CA LEU A 78 -8.38 4.61 10.37
C LEU A 78 -9.44 4.25 9.33
N THR A 79 -9.01 3.95 8.11
CA THR A 79 -9.93 3.48 7.07
C THR A 79 -10.36 2.03 7.31
N GLY A 80 -11.53 1.67 6.80
CA GLY A 80 -11.85 0.27 6.51
C GLY A 80 -11.01 -0.27 5.35
N SER A 81 -11.02 -1.58 5.21
CA SER A 81 -10.38 -2.35 4.14
C SER A 81 -10.94 -3.78 4.19
N ALA A 82 -10.23 -4.74 3.63
CA ALA A 82 -10.51 -6.17 3.72
C ALA A 82 -9.44 -6.86 4.60
N LYS A 83 -9.86 -7.69 5.56
CA LYS A 83 -9.02 -8.12 6.69
C LYS A 83 -7.70 -8.77 6.26
N TYR A 84 -7.79 -9.73 5.34
CA TYR A 84 -6.63 -10.49 4.85
C TYR A 84 -6.12 -9.97 3.51
N HIS A 85 -6.41 -8.71 3.17
CA HIS A 85 -5.90 -8.03 1.98
C HIS A 85 -6.13 -8.75 0.62
N PRO A 86 -7.34 -9.28 0.33
CA PRO A 86 -7.63 -9.87 -0.98
C PRO A 86 -7.80 -8.83 -2.09
N LEU A 87 -7.59 -9.23 -3.33
CA LEU A 87 -7.88 -8.39 -4.50
C LEU A 87 -9.39 -8.35 -4.81
N LEU A 88 -10.09 -7.38 -4.23
CA LEU A 88 -11.55 -7.29 -4.22
C LEU A 88 -12.25 -7.35 -5.60
N PRO A 89 -11.74 -6.71 -6.69
CA PRO A 89 -12.41 -6.74 -7.99
C PRO A 89 -12.67 -8.14 -8.57
N PHE A 90 -11.95 -9.15 -8.09
CA PHE A 90 -12.08 -10.54 -8.58
C PHE A 90 -12.74 -11.49 -7.58
N LEU A 91 -13.12 -11.01 -6.40
CA LEU A 91 -13.88 -11.81 -5.46
C LEU A 91 -15.39 -11.74 -5.75
N PRO A 92 -16.14 -12.83 -5.52
CA PRO A 92 -17.59 -12.76 -5.39
C PRO A 92 -17.98 -11.72 -4.33
N LYS A 93 -19.10 -11.02 -4.56
CA LYS A 93 -19.56 -9.93 -3.69
C LYS A 93 -19.66 -10.35 -2.22
N GLU A 94 -20.13 -11.57 -1.97
CA GLU A 94 -20.30 -12.13 -0.62
C GLU A 94 -18.97 -12.31 0.09
N GLU A 95 -17.92 -12.75 -0.62
CA GLU A 95 -16.57 -12.92 -0.08
C GLU A 95 -15.89 -11.56 0.15
N ALA A 96 -16.08 -10.61 -0.77
CA ALA A 96 -15.63 -9.23 -0.58
C ALA A 96 -16.26 -8.60 0.66
N VAL A 97 -17.59 -8.67 0.80
CA VAL A 97 -18.33 -8.16 1.97
C VAL A 97 -17.87 -8.87 3.25
N ARG A 98 -17.68 -10.20 3.22
CA ARG A 98 -17.18 -10.96 4.36
C ARG A 98 -15.83 -10.42 4.85
N GLN A 99 -14.88 -10.25 3.94
CA GLN A 99 -13.54 -9.75 4.26
C GLN A 99 -13.57 -8.32 4.83
N ILE A 100 -14.47 -7.48 4.33
CA ILE A 100 -14.70 -6.14 4.86
C ILE A 100 -15.31 -6.21 6.27
N LYS A 101 -16.30 -7.08 6.51
CA LYS A 101 -16.89 -7.23 7.85
C LYS A 101 -15.89 -7.76 8.87
N LEU A 102 -15.05 -8.72 8.50
CA LEU A 102 -13.96 -9.19 9.36
C LEU A 102 -12.99 -8.06 9.74
N GLN A 103 -12.72 -7.14 8.81
CA GLN A 103 -11.91 -5.95 9.10
C GLN A 103 -12.61 -5.04 10.11
N GLU A 104 -13.88 -4.73 9.90
CA GLU A 104 -14.67 -3.88 10.79
C GLU A 104 -14.78 -4.46 12.20
N GLU A 105 -15.00 -5.77 12.31
CA GLU A 105 -15.03 -6.50 13.58
C GLU A 105 -13.69 -6.38 14.32
N THR A 106 -12.58 -6.51 13.59
CA THR A 106 -11.24 -6.41 14.17
C THR A 106 -10.95 -4.98 14.63
N LEU A 107 -11.29 -3.96 13.83
CA LEU A 107 -11.14 -2.56 14.22
C LEU A 107 -11.99 -2.22 15.45
N LYS A 108 -13.23 -2.70 15.51
CA LYS A 108 -14.10 -2.52 16.68
C LYS A 108 -13.58 -3.25 17.92
N LYS A 109 -13.02 -4.46 17.77
CA LYS A 109 -12.38 -5.21 18.86
C LYS A 109 -11.27 -4.39 19.52
N PHE A 110 -10.41 -3.74 18.74
CA PHE A 110 -9.25 -3.01 19.25
C PHE A 110 -9.51 -1.55 19.63
N PHE A 111 -10.44 -0.88 18.94
CA PHE A 111 -10.62 0.58 19.08
C PHE A 111 -12.02 1.00 19.56
N GLY A 112 -12.98 0.08 19.63
CA GLY A 112 -14.36 0.36 20.05
C GLY A 112 -14.98 1.51 19.25
N ASP A 113 -15.70 2.39 19.95
CA ASP A 113 -16.40 3.53 19.36
C ASP A 113 -15.45 4.64 18.86
N ALA A 114 -14.15 4.57 19.18
CA ALA A 114 -13.19 5.50 18.61
C ALA A 114 -13.02 5.28 17.10
N TRP A 115 -13.30 4.07 16.60
CA TRP A 115 -13.33 3.79 15.17
C TRP A 115 -14.74 3.96 14.60
N THR A 116 -14.84 4.72 13.51
CA THR A 116 -16.08 4.92 12.76
C THR A 116 -15.85 4.59 11.29
N ARG A 117 -16.84 3.97 10.64
CA ARG A 117 -16.81 3.66 9.21
C ARG A 117 -16.90 4.96 8.40
N ARG A 118 -15.78 5.46 7.88
CA ARG A 118 -15.72 6.62 6.98
C ARG A 118 -15.04 6.27 5.66
N GLY A 119 -13.70 6.24 5.66
CA GLY A 119 -12.90 5.96 4.49
C GLY A 119 -12.68 4.48 4.23
N PHE A 120 -12.49 4.12 2.96
CA PHE A 120 -12.13 2.77 2.54
C PHE A 120 -10.79 2.79 1.77
N PHE A 121 -9.90 1.87 2.13
CA PHE A 121 -8.72 1.52 1.34
C PHE A 121 -8.93 0.12 0.74
N PRO A 122 -9.16 -0.01 -0.58
CA PRO A 122 -9.17 -1.32 -1.20
C PRO A 122 -7.73 -1.85 -1.23
N PRO A 123 -7.49 -3.12 -0.87
CA PRO A 123 -6.18 -3.76 -1.02
C PRO A 123 -5.57 -3.49 -2.39
N GLU A 124 -4.28 -3.13 -2.42
CA GLU A 124 -3.54 -2.73 -3.62
C GLU A 124 -4.06 -1.49 -4.35
N MET A 125 -4.89 -0.71 -3.67
CA MET A 125 -5.74 0.31 -4.30
C MET A 125 -6.58 -0.29 -5.46
N GLY A 126 -6.90 -1.59 -5.35
CA GLY A 126 -7.60 -2.38 -6.36
C GLY A 126 -9.05 -1.94 -6.53
N PHE A 127 -9.30 -1.18 -7.57
CA PHE A 127 -10.57 -0.51 -7.81
C PHE A 127 -11.26 -1.02 -9.07
N ASP A 128 -12.56 -1.24 -8.98
CA ASP A 128 -13.50 -1.23 -10.08
C ASP A 128 -14.86 -0.68 -9.60
N MET A 129 -15.83 -0.56 -10.51
CA MET A 129 -17.16 -0.08 -10.15
C MET A 129 -17.96 -1.02 -9.25
N ASN A 130 -17.61 -2.31 -9.21
CA ASN A 130 -18.27 -3.27 -8.31
C ASN A 130 -17.79 -3.08 -6.87
N VAL A 131 -16.49 -2.82 -6.68
CA VAL A 131 -15.93 -2.42 -5.38
C VAL A 131 -16.58 -1.13 -4.92
N ALA A 132 -16.66 -0.09 -5.78
CA ALA A 132 -17.28 1.19 -5.45
C ALA A 132 -18.74 1.02 -4.97
N ARG A 133 -19.55 0.26 -5.72
CA ARG A 133 -20.94 -0.05 -5.34
C ARG A 133 -21.01 -0.78 -4.00
N THR A 134 -20.19 -1.82 -3.82
CA THR A 134 -20.18 -2.65 -2.61
C THR A 134 -19.86 -1.82 -1.37
N ILE A 135 -18.84 -0.96 -1.42
CA ILE A 135 -18.49 -0.14 -0.24
C ILE A 135 -19.48 0.99 0.01
N SER A 136 -20.10 1.54 -1.04
CA SER A 136 -21.16 2.55 -0.91
C SER A 136 -22.38 1.95 -0.21
N GLU A 137 -22.79 0.75 -0.60
CA GLU A 137 -23.88 0.00 0.07
C GLU A 137 -23.57 -0.32 1.54
N LEU A 138 -22.30 -0.53 1.89
CA LEU A 138 -21.85 -0.73 3.27
C LEU A 138 -21.79 0.57 4.09
N GLY A 139 -21.98 1.72 3.45
CA GLY A 139 -22.00 3.04 4.07
C GLY A 139 -20.63 3.66 4.27
N TYR A 140 -19.64 3.35 3.43
CA TYR A 140 -18.39 4.11 3.37
C TYR A 140 -18.63 5.45 2.64
N GLU A 141 -18.03 6.51 3.16
CA GLU A 141 -18.21 7.89 2.69
C GLU A 141 -17.21 8.28 1.61
N TRP A 142 -16.04 7.66 1.61
CA TRP A 142 -14.99 7.96 0.65
C TRP A 142 -14.07 6.79 0.38
N ILE A 143 -13.43 6.80 -0.78
CA ILE A 143 -12.42 5.83 -1.20
C ILE A 143 -11.22 6.55 -1.83
N VAL A 144 -10.02 6.05 -1.54
CA VAL A 144 -8.81 6.46 -2.25
C VAL A 144 -8.54 5.53 -3.42
N VAL A 145 -8.29 6.10 -4.60
CA VAL A 145 -8.02 5.39 -5.85
C VAL A 145 -6.79 5.96 -6.55
N ASP A 146 -6.23 5.21 -7.49
CA ASP A 146 -5.03 5.62 -8.20
C ASP A 146 -5.31 6.69 -9.26
N GLU A 147 -4.41 7.66 -9.44
CA GLU A 147 -4.54 8.75 -10.44
C GLU A 147 -4.87 8.26 -11.85
N LEU A 148 -4.30 7.13 -12.27
CA LEU A 148 -4.47 6.61 -13.62
C LEU A 148 -5.88 6.03 -13.87
N SER A 149 -6.71 5.83 -12.83
CA SER A 149 -8.12 5.51 -13.05
C SER A 149 -8.94 6.71 -13.53
N HIS A 150 -8.46 7.94 -13.35
CA HIS A 150 -9.18 9.11 -13.82
C HIS A 150 -9.23 9.12 -15.36
N PRO A 151 -10.41 9.28 -16.01
CA PRO A 151 -10.52 9.24 -17.47
C PRO A 151 -9.65 10.27 -18.21
N GLY A 152 -9.35 11.38 -17.56
CA GLY A 152 -8.49 12.44 -18.08
C GLY A 152 -6.98 12.16 -17.97
N ALA A 153 -6.56 11.17 -17.17
CA ALA A 153 -5.14 10.83 -16.98
C ALA A 153 -4.52 10.30 -18.29
N MET A 154 -5.21 9.39 -18.98
CA MET A 154 -4.71 8.84 -20.26
C MET A 154 -4.74 9.83 -21.42
N LYS A 155 -5.75 10.71 -21.46
CA LYS A 155 -5.95 11.58 -22.62
C LYS A 155 -5.05 12.82 -22.60
N LYS A 156 -4.35 13.11 -21.49
CA LYS A 156 -3.62 14.36 -21.22
C LYS A 156 -4.42 15.64 -21.50
N THR A 157 -5.73 15.52 -21.71
CA THR A 157 -6.63 16.61 -22.14
C THR A 157 -7.42 17.21 -20.98
N ALA A 158 -7.43 16.56 -19.80
CA ALA A 158 -8.09 17.04 -18.59
C ALA A 158 -7.40 16.47 -17.33
N PRO A 159 -6.35 17.12 -16.80
CA PRO A 159 -5.72 16.69 -15.56
C PRO A 159 -6.70 16.74 -14.39
N ILE A 160 -6.41 15.99 -13.33
CA ILE A 160 -7.21 16.02 -12.10
C ILE A 160 -7.12 17.43 -11.49
N ASP A 161 -8.27 17.99 -11.16
CA ASP A 161 -8.40 19.29 -10.51
C ASP A 161 -8.46 19.06 -8.99
N TYR A 162 -7.30 19.13 -8.34
CA TYR A 162 -7.15 18.98 -6.91
C TYR A 162 -7.72 20.16 -6.08
N SER A 163 -8.54 21.04 -6.67
CA SER A 163 -9.43 21.96 -5.94
C SER A 163 -10.87 21.41 -5.78
N LYS A 164 -11.15 20.24 -6.37
CA LYS A 164 -12.48 19.60 -6.38
C LYS A 164 -12.48 18.26 -5.64
N ILE A 165 -13.66 17.94 -5.12
CA ILE A 165 -14.01 16.63 -4.60
C ILE A 165 -14.85 15.90 -5.63
N TYR A 166 -14.47 14.67 -5.93
CA TYR A 166 -15.10 13.90 -6.98
C TYR A 166 -16.10 12.88 -6.43
N ALA A 167 -17.12 12.55 -7.21
CA ALA A 167 -18.02 11.43 -6.95
C ALA A 167 -18.42 10.77 -8.28
N VAL A 168 -18.83 9.51 -8.22
CA VAL A 168 -19.41 8.82 -9.38
C VAL A 168 -20.89 9.17 -9.49
N GLU A 169 -21.35 9.41 -10.71
CA GLU A 169 -22.78 9.60 -11.00
C GLU A 169 -23.57 8.37 -10.56
N GLY A 170 -24.61 8.56 -9.74
CA GLY A 170 -25.39 7.51 -9.10
C GLY A 170 -24.76 6.92 -7.82
N LEU A 171 -23.58 7.39 -7.39
CA LEU A 171 -22.94 7.06 -6.12
C LEU A 171 -22.45 8.33 -5.40
N GLU A 172 -23.25 9.39 -5.40
CA GLU A 172 -22.87 10.73 -4.91
C GLU A 172 -22.46 10.75 -3.43
N ASN A 173 -22.93 9.78 -2.65
CA ASN A 173 -22.57 9.61 -1.24
C ASN A 173 -21.14 9.06 -1.04
N LEU A 174 -20.54 8.48 -2.08
CA LEU A 174 -19.17 7.96 -2.06
C LEU A 174 -18.23 8.91 -2.80
N LYS A 175 -17.42 9.64 -2.04
CA LYS A 175 -16.40 10.54 -2.60
C LYS A 175 -15.19 9.76 -3.11
N ILE A 176 -14.69 10.14 -4.27
CA ILE A 176 -13.50 9.57 -4.90
C ILE A 176 -12.33 10.53 -4.70
N PHE A 177 -11.26 10.03 -4.09
CA PHE A 177 -10.01 10.76 -3.91
C PHE A 177 -8.89 10.09 -4.72
N PHE A 178 -8.25 10.84 -5.61
CA PHE A 178 -7.14 10.33 -6.41
C PHE A 178 -5.82 10.59 -5.72
N ARG A 179 -5.02 9.53 -5.51
CA ARG A 179 -3.62 9.66 -5.08
C ARG A 179 -2.83 10.39 -6.15
N GLU A 180 -2.09 11.43 -5.79
CA GLU A 180 -1.09 12.06 -6.66
C GLU A 180 0.13 11.14 -6.78
N ARG A 181 0.30 10.50 -7.94
CA ARG A 181 1.29 9.42 -8.13
C ARG A 181 2.71 9.94 -8.11
N TRP A 182 2.97 11.04 -8.81
CA TRP A 182 4.31 11.60 -8.94
C TRP A 182 4.89 11.94 -7.56
N THR A 183 4.16 12.76 -6.77
CA THR A 183 4.62 13.16 -5.44
C THR A 183 4.72 11.97 -4.47
N SER A 184 3.82 10.99 -4.56
CA SER A 184 3.95 9.74 -3.79
C SER A 184 5.22 8.98 -4.17
N TRP A 185 5.49 8.85 -5.46
CA TRP A 185 6.64 8.10 -5.97
C TRP A 185 7.98 8.74 -5.63
N VAL A 186 8.14 10.06 -5.76
CA VAL A 186 9.41 10.75 -5.42
C VAL A 186 9.76 10.66 -3.93
N ILE A 187 8.74 10.52 -3.06
CA ILE A 187 8.92 10.23 -1.63
C ILE A 187 9.29 8.76 -1.44
N LEU A 188 8.53 7.82 -2.03
CA LEU A 188 8.78 6.36 -1.96
C LEU A 188 10.18 5.96 -2.45
N SER A 189 10.63 6.56 -3.56
CA SER A 189 11.94 6.34 -4.15
C SER A 189 13.07 6.90 -3.29
N GLY A 190 12.74 7.75 -2.30
CA GLY A 190 13.69 8.45 -1.46
C GLY A 190 14.50 9.50 -2.21
N GLN A 191 14.03 9.94 -3.39
CA GLN A 191 14.65 11.05 -4.12
C GLN A 191 14.35 12.39 -3.42
N VAL A 192 13.17 12.50 -2.78
CA VAL A 192 12.87 13.55 -1.80
C VAL A 192 13.03 12.96 -0.40
N GLY A 193 14.14 13.29 0.26
CA GLY A 193 14.53 12.68 1.55
C GLY A 193 14.29 13.54 2.79
N THR A 194 13.88 14.81 2.63
CA THR A 194 13.65 15.76 3.74
C THR A 194 12.40 16.59 3.47
N GLY A 195 11.80 17.15 4.53
CA GLY A 195 10.62 17.99 4.40
C GLY A 195 10.91 19.28 3.64
N ALA A 196 12.10 19.86 3.84
CA ALA A 196 12.53 21.06 3.12
C ALA A 196 12.55 20.85 1.59
N LEU A 197 12.96 19.67 1.14
CA LEU A 197 13.01 19.32 -0.28
C LEU A 197 11.63 19.09 -0.86
N LEU A 198 10.73 18.48 -0.10
CA LEU A 198 9.34 18.35 -0.53
C LEU A 198 8.70 19.74 -0.70
N LEU A 199 8.95 20.66 0.23
CA LEU A 199 8.42 22.03 0.16
C LEU A 199 9.01 22.82 -1.01
N ALA A 200 10.33 22.80 -1.19
CA ALA A 200 10.97 23.32 -2.40
C ALA A 200 10.41 22.60 -3.65
N GLY A 201 10.05 21.34 -3.46
CA GLY A 201 9.45 20.45 -4.43
C GLY A 201 8.02 20.78 -4.86
N LEU A 202 7.33 21.58 -4.07
CA LEU A 202 5.99 22.04 -4.40
C LEU A 202 6.02 23.47 -4.95
N GLY A 203 7.04 24.25 -4.60
CA GLY A 203 7.27 25.60 -5.14
C GLY A 203 6.03 26.47 -5.04
N ASP A 204 5.63 27.11 -6.14
CA ASP A 204 4.44 27.96 -6.18
C ASP A 204 3.12 27.22 -5.97
N ARG A 205 3.07 25.88 -6.12
CA ARG A 205 1.86 25.11 -5.78
C ARG A 205 1.48 25.28 -4.31
N LEU A 206 2.44 25.53 -3.42
CA LEU A 206 2.18 25.80 -2.00
C LEU A 206 1.17 26.94 -1.79
N LYS A 207 1.13 27.93 -2.69
CA LYS A 207 0.24 29.09 -2.63
C LYS A 207 -1.13 28.86 -3.29
N ARG A 208 -1.30 27.77 -4.05
CA ARG A 208 -2.54 27.45 -4.76
C ARG A 208 -3.61 26.91 -3.82
N ASN A 209 -4.88 27.13 -4.16
CA ASN A 209 -6.01 26.56 -3.44
C ASN A 209 -6.33 25.14 -3.95
N GLU A 210 -5.44 24.21 -3.67
CA GLU A 210 -5.54 22.79 -4.02
C GLU A 210 -5.06 21.92 -2.85
N TYR A 211 -5.47 20.66 -2.85
CA TYR A 211 -4.87 19.66 -1.97
C TYR A 211 -3.80 18.84 -2.68
N LEU A 212 -2.84 18.33 -1.91
CA LEU A 212 -1.95 17.25 -2.27
C LEU A 212 -2.44 16.00 -1.55
N LEU A 213 -2.67 14.90 -2.27
CA LEU A 213 -3.01 13.61 -1.67
C LEU A 213 -1.92 12.59 -1.98
N THR A 214 -1.13 12.20 -0.98
CA THR A 214 -0.14 11.13 -1.13
C THR A 214 -0.62 9.85 -0.44
N ALA A 215 -0.39 8.69 -1.06
CA ALA A 215 -0.75 7.39 -0.50
C ALA A 215 0.35 6.35 -0.77
N MET A 216 0.88 5.76 0.30
CA MET A 216 2.13 4.99 0.30
C MET A 216 2.10 3.86 1.34
N ASP A 217 2.92 2.83 1.14
CA ASP A 217 3.23 1.84 2.17
C ASP A 217 3.94 2.50 3.36
N GLY A 218 3.47 2.21 4.58
CA GLY A 218 4.05 2.74 5.80
C GLY A 218 5.45 2.21 6.07
N GLU A 219 5.72 0.98 5.63
CA GLU A 219 6.99 0.27 5.72
C GLU A 219 8.10 1.02 4.96
N THR A 220 7.74 1.89 4.01
CA THR A 220 8.68 2.79 3.34
C THR A 220 9.41 3.68 4.34
N PHE A 221 8.70 4.20 5.34
CA PHE A 221 9.21 5.16 6.31
C PHE A 221 9.88 4.44 7.47
N GLY A 222 11.16 4.14 7.29
CA GLY A 222 11.97 3.40 8.26
C GLY A 222 12.43 2.07 7.69
N HIS A 223 11.57 1.06 7.57
CA HIS A 223 11.99 -0.30 7.21
C HIS A 223 12.69 -0.37 5.83
N HIS A 224 12.01 0.02 4.75
CA HIS A 224 12.60 0.01 3.39
C HIS A 224 13.57 1.18 3.17
N ARG A 225 13.27 2.36 3.72
CA ARG A 225 14.13 3.55 3.62
C ARG A 225 14.40 4.10 5.02
N ALA A 226 15.51 3.67 5.60
CA ALA A 226 15.92 4.11 6.93
C ALA A 226 16.07 5.65 7.01
N GLY A 227 15.45 6.25 8.02
CA GLY A 227 15.44 7.69 8.29
C GLY A 227 14.45 8.50 7.45
N LEU A 228 13.69 7.89 6.53
CA LEU A 228 12.74 8.62 5.68
C LEU A 228 11.54 9.14 6.48
N GLU A 229 11.20 8.53 7.62
CA GLU A 229 10.16 9.03 8.52
C GLU A 229 10.45 10.46 9.03
N GLN A 230 11.73 10.87 9.05
CA GLN A 230 12.12 12.24 9.39
C GLN A 230 11.57 13.27 8.39
N LEU A 231 11.38 12.92 7.12
CA LEU A 231 10.73 13.80 6.15
C LEU A 231 9.32 14.19 6.64
N LEU A 232 8.54 13.20 7.09
CA LEU A 232 7.18 13.44 7.59
C LEU A 232 7.22 14.36 8.81
N PHE A 233 8.12 14.07 9.76
CA PHE A 233 8.26 14.82 10.99
C PHE A 233 8.70 16.27 10.75
N GLU A 234 9.63 16.51 9.83
CA GLU A 234 10.03 17.86 9.45
C GLU A 234 8.88 18.66 8.82
N ILE A 235 8.07 18.03 7.96
CA ILE A 235 6.87 18.70 7.43
C ILE A 235 5.90 19.05 8.56
N TYR A 236 5.60 18.09 9.44
CA TYR A 236 4.71 18.30 10.58
C TYR A 236 5.22 19.41 11.50
N ASP A 237 6.53 19.46 11.79
CA ASP A 237 7.14 20.47 12.66
C ASP A 237 7.18 21.85 12.00
N SER A 238 7.43 21.92 10.69
CA SER A 238 7.48 23.18 9.95
C SER A 238 6.15 23.92 9.88
N LYS A 239 5.03 23.16 9.85
CA LYS A 239 3.65 23.67 9.66
C LYS A 239 3.44 24.50 8.38
N ILE A 240 4.42 24.53 7.47
CA ILE A 240 4.32 25.27 6.20
C ILE A 240 3.25 24.62 5.31
N LEU A 241 3.28 23.30 5.20
CA LEU A 241 2.28 22.51 4.51
C LEU A 241 1.30 21.95 5.53
N LYS A 242 0.13 22.59 5.66
CA LYS A 242 -0.92 22.18 6.60
C LYS A 242 -1.35 20.74 6.28
N ASN A 243 -1.16 19.82 7.22
CA ASN A 243 -1.60 18.44 7.07
C ASN A 243 -2.99 18.21 7.69
N VAL A 244 -3.81 17.42 7.00
CA VAL A 244 -5.22 17.15 7.35
C VAL A 244 -5.55 15.67 7.17
N LEU A 245 -6.69 15.23 7.70
CA LEU A 245 -7.26 13.92 7.38
C LEU A 245 -7.90 13.99 5.98
N ILE A 246 -8.06 12.85 5.30
CA ILE A 246 -8.72 12.82 3.98
C ILE A 246 -10.18 13.25 4.12
N SER A 247 -10.85 12.82 5.18
CA SER A 247 -12.24 13.25 5.46
C SER A 247 -12.38 14.78 5.57
N ASP A 248 -11.39 15.47 6.15
CA ASP A 248 -11.39 16.94 6.27
C ASP A 248 -11.45 17.64 4.89
N LEU A 249 -10.93 17.01 3.82
CA LEU A 249 -10.89 17.62 2.48
C LEU A 249 -12.28 17.98 1.96
N SER A 250 -13.31 17.19 2.32
CA SER A 250 -14.69 17.43 1.88
C SER A 250 -15.28 18.74 2.41
N GLU A 251 -14.79 19.18 3.59
CA GLU A 251 -15.19 20.41 4.27
C GLU A 251 -14.35 21.61 3.81
N LEU A 252 -13.10 21.35 3.43
CA LEU A 252 -12.15 22.39 3.03
C LEU A 252 -12.30 22.78 1.55
N PHE A 253 -12.80 21.89 0.70
CA PHE A 253 -12.98 22.12 -0.73
C PHE A 253 -14.45 21.97 -1.13
N ASN A 254 -15.03 23.07 -1.61
CA ASN A 254 -16.43 23.12 -2.06
C ASN A 254 -16.62 22.75 -3.53
N GLY A 255 -15.53 22.73 -4.32
CA GLY A 255 -15.57 22.28 -5.70
C GLY A 255 -16.08 20.84 -5.78
N ARG A 256 -16.96 20.57 -6.75
CA ARG A 256 -17.49 19.23 -7.02
C ARG A 256 -17.18 18.85 -8.47
N GLY A 257 -16.88 17.57 -8.69
CA GLY A 257 -16.67 17.00 -10.01
C GLY A 257 -17.35 15.64 -10.13
N ALA A 258 -18.02 15.39 -11.26
CA ALA A 258 -18.46 14.04 -11.60
C ALA A 258 -17.30 13.30 -12.29
N VAL A 259 -17.11 12.03 -11.97
CA VAL A 259 -16.08 11.18 -12.59
C VAL A 259 -16.57 9.75 -12.72
N ASN A 260 -16.08 9.02 -13.71
CA ASN A 260 -16.30 7.57 -13.82
C ASN A 260 -14.93 6.89 -13.92
N PRO A 261 -14.28 6.56 -12.80
CA PRO A 261 -12.92 6.03 -12.81
C PRO A 261 -12.88 4.63 -13.43
N GLY A 262 -11.85 4.36 -14.23
CA GLY A 262 -11.58 3.04 -14.78
C GLY A 262 -11.02 2.07 -13.73
N PRO A 263 -10.98 0.75 -14.02
CA PRO A 263 -10.36 -0.19 -13.11
C PRO A 263 -8.86 0.08 -12.94
N SER A 264 -8.34 -0.04 -11.72
CA SER A 264 -6.95 0.28 -11.43
C SER A 264 -6.40 -0.41 -10.19
N THR A 265 -5.08 -0.31 -10.05
CA THR A 265 -4.32 -0.59 -8.83
C THR A 265 -3.28 0.52 -8.66
N TRP A 266 -2.67 0.64 -7.49
CA TRP A 266 -1.59 1.61 -7.30
C TRP A 266 -0.27 1.24 -8.00
N ALA A 267 -0.18 0.02 -8.55
CA ALA A 267 0.93 -0.47 -9.36
C ALA A 267 0.66 -0.38 -10.87
N LEU A 268 -0.56 0.03 -11.27
CA LEU A 268 -0.98 0.19 -12.65
C LEU A 268 0.00 1.06 -13.45
N MET A 269 0.34 0.67 -14.67
CA MET A 269 1.16 1.48 -15.57
C MET A 269 0.37 1.90 -16.83
N GLU A 270 0.84 2.92 -17.54
CA GLU A 270 0.17 3.41 -18.75
C GLU A 270 0.05 2.30 -19.81
N LYS A 271 1.11 1.50 -19.99
CA LYS A 271 1.11 0.32 -20.88
C LYS A 271 0.01 -0.70 -20.53
N ASP A 272 -0.28 -0.86 -19.23
CA ASP A 272 -1.29 -1.81 -18.77
C ASP A 272 -2.68 -1.33 -19.15
N LEU A 273 -2.91 -0.01 -19.11
CA LEU A 273 -4.15 0.59 -19.60
C LEU A 273 -4.28 0.49 -21.12
N GLU A 274 -3.21 0.70 -21.88
CA GLU A 274 -3.19 0.53 -23.34
C GLU A 274 -3.54 -0.91 -23.74
N ARG A 275 -3.02 -1.88 -22.98
CA ARG A 275 -3.32 -3.32 -23.15
C ARG A 275 -4.65 -3.74 -22.52
N LYS A 276 -5.36 -2.83 -21.83
CA LYS A 276 -6.60 -3.09 -21.08
C LYS A 276 -6.45 -4.19 -20.01
N ARG A 277 -5.30 -4.25 -19.35
CA ARG A 277 -4.96 -5.20 -18.27
C ARG A 277 -4.60 -4.48 -16.96
N PRO A 278 -5.53 -3.74 -16.34
CA PRO A 278 -5.22 -2.90 -15.18
C PRO A 278 -4.77 -3.64 -13.92
N PHE A 279 -4.93 -4.97 -13.92
CA PHE A 279 -4.57 -5.87 -12.83
C PHE A 279 -3.44 -6.84 -13.19
N ALA A 280 -2.64 -6.58 -14.23
CA ALA A 280 -1.65 -7.53 -14.75
C ALA A 280 -0.67 -8.09 -13.69
N ARG A 281 -0.39 -7.36 -12.61
CA ARG A 281 0.46 -7.85 -11.51
C ARG A 281 -0.21 -8.87 -10.58
N TRP A 282 -1.51 -9.09 -10.68
CA TRP A 282 -2.25 -10.08 -9.88
C TRP A 282 -3.11 -11.02 -10.72
N ARG A 283 -3.45 -10.62 -11.95
CA ARG A 283 -4.19 -11.42 -12.91
C ARG A 283 -3.81 -10.99 -14.32
N ASP A 284 -2.98 -11.80 -14.95
CA ASP A 284 -2.56 -11.63 -16.35
C ASP A 284 -2.97 -12.90 -17.10
N GLU A 285 -3.71 -12.75 -18.18
CA GLU A 285 -4.21 -13.87 -18.98
C GLU A 285 -3.07 -14.63 -19.67
N GLU A 286 -1.92 -13.99 -19.86
CA GLU A 286 -0.71 -14.59 -20.41
C GLU A 286 0.16 -15.27 -19.36
N ASN A 287 -0.17 -15.14 -18.06
CA ASN A 287 0.54 -15.81 -16.99
C ASN A 287 -0.17 -17.13 -16.61
N PRO A 288 0.37 -18.30 -16.98
CA PRO A 288 -0.22 -19.59 -16.66
C PRO A 288 -0.28 -19.86 -15.15
N ILE A 289 0.65 -19.31 -14.36
CA ILE A 289 0.64 -19.45 -12.90
C ILE A 289 -0.54 -18.68 -12.32
N HIS A 290 -0.77 -17.44 -12.76
CA HIS A 290 -1.97 -16.68 -12.37
C HIS A 290 -3.24 -17.44 -12.74
N ALA A 291 -3.33 -17.99 -13.96
CA ALA A 291 -4.51 -18.74 -14.39
C ALA A 291 -4.83 -19.91 -13.45
N MET A 292 -3.81 -20.71 -13.09
CA MET A 292 -3.98 -21.83 -12.16
C MET A 292 -4.24 -21.38 -10.71
N GLN A 293 -3.60 -20.31 -10.23
CA GLN A 293 -3.86 -19.75 -8.90
C GLN A 293 -5.32 -19.29 -8.78
N TRP A 294 -5.87 -18.62 -9.78
CA TRP A 294 -7.27 -18.19 -9.79
C TRP A 294 -8.24 -19.39 -9.90
N GLN A 295 -7.91 -20.42 -10.69
CA GLN A 295 -8.68 -21.67 -10.70
C GLN A 295 -8.73 -22.34 -9.31
N LEU A 296 -7.58 -22.40 -8.62
CA LEU A 296 -7.50 -22.95 -7.27
C LEU A 296 -8.27 -22.08 -6.26
N THR A 297 -8.24 -20.76 -6.44
CA THR A 297 -9.00 -19.79 -5.64
C THR A 297 -10.49 -20.02 -5.77
N GLU A 298 -10.99 -20.11 -7.01
CA GLU A 298 -12.40 -20.37 -7.31
C GLU A 298 -12.85 -21.72 -6.75
N LEU A 299 -12.02 -22.77 -6.91
CA LEU A 299 -12.28 -24.10 -6.35
C LEU A 299 -12.39 -24.06 -4.82
N ALA A 300 -11.48 -23.34 -4.14
CA ALA A 300 -11.49 -23.18 -2.69
C ALA A 300 -12.74 -22.45 -2.21
N ILE A 301 -13.10 -21.33 -2.86
CA ILE A 301 -14.33 -20.57 -2.57
C ILE A 301 -15.56 -21.46 -2.73
N GLN A 302 -15.71 -22.13 -3.87
CA GLN A 302 -16.87 -22.97 -4.16
C GLN A 302 -16.98 -24.14 -3.17
N THR A 303 -15.86 -24.79 -2.87
CA THR A 303 -15.83 -25.96 -1.96
C THR A 303 -16.23 -25.56 -0.55
N VAL A 304 -15.65 -24.50 0.00
CA VAL A 304 -15.95 -24.05 1.36
C VAL A 304 -17.34 -23.44 1.45
N ALA A 305 -17.80 -22.71 0.42
CA ALA A 305 -19.17 -22.17 0.39
C ALA A 305 -20.23 -23.28 0.29
N GLY A 306 -19.93 -24.37 -0.43
CA GLY A 306 -20.82 -25.53 -0.58
C GLY A 306 -20.84 -26.47 0.63
N ALA A 307 -19.88 -26.36 1.55
CA ALA A 307 -19.83 -27.16 2.76
C ALA A 307 -20.96 -26.79 3.73
N ARG A 308 -21.44 -27.79 4.47
CA ARG A 308 -22.46 -27.60 5.51
C ARG A 308 -21.94 -26.72 6.64
N LYS A 309 -22.56 -25.55 6.85
CA LYS A 309 -22.16 -24.56 7.85
C LYS A 309 -22.21 -25.08 9.30
N ASP A 310 -23.08 -26.05 9.57
CA ASP A 310 -23.25 -26.68 10.88
C ASP A 310 -22.33 -27.89 11.09
N ALA A 311 -21.59 -28.32 10.06
CA ALA A 311 -20.69 -29.45 10.17
C ALA A 311 -19.46 -29.11 11.01
N ARG A 312 -19.02 -30.09 11.81
CA ARG A 312 -17.76 -30.01 12.56
C ARG A 312 -16.61 -29.77 11.57
N GLY A 313 -15.80 -28.74 11.83
CA GLY A 313 -14.68 -28.35 10.98
C GLY A 313 -14.96 -27.20 10.00
N TYR A 314 -16.24 -26.82 9.78
CA TYR A 314 -16.58 -25.73 8.85
C TYR A 314 -15.89 -24.42 9.23
N GLY A 315 -15.89 -24.07 10.52
CA GLY A 315 -15.24 -22.85 11.02
C GLY A 315 -13.74 -22.80 10.73
N GLU A 316 -13.06 -23.94 10.81
CA GLU A 316 -11.62 -24.04 10.49
C GLU A 316 -11.40 -23.86 8.98
N ALA A 317 -12.16 -24.58 8.14
CA ALA A 317 -12.07 -24.45 6.69
C ALA A 317 -12.38 -23.02 6.22
N ARG A 318 -13.40 -22.40 6.81
CA ARG A 318 -13.78 -21.02 6.52
C ARG A 318 -12.69 -20.03 6.90
N LYS A 319 -12.06 -20.20 8.05
CA LYS A 319 -10.92 -19.38 8.47
C LYS A 319 -9.72 -19.55 7.54
N LYS A 320 -9.38 -20.80 7.17
CA LYS A 320 -8.30 -21.07 6.20
C LYS A 320 -8.55 -20.38 4.87
N LEU A 321 -9.78 -20.47 4.34
CA LEU A 321 -10.13 -19.74 3.12
C LEU A 321 -10.01 -18.22 3.32
N ASP A 322 -10.51 -17.67 4.42
CA ASP A 322 -10.42 -16.23 4.67
C ASP A 322 -8.96 -15.73 4.64
N GLU A 323 -8.03 -16.48 5.22
CA GLU A 323 -6.60 -16.20 5.22
C GLU A 323 -5.96 -16.39 3.83
N ALA A 324 -6.35 -17.46 3.12
CA ALA A 324 -5.79 -17.85 1.83
C ALA A 324 -6.11 -16.89 0.66
N LEU A 325 -7.10 -16.00 0.80
CA LEU A 325 -7.51 -15.08 -0.26
C LEU A 325 -6.59 -13.84 -0.42
N HIS A 326 -5.53 -13.73 0.38
CA HIS A 326 -4.63 -12.58 0.38
C HIS A 326 -3.96 -12.35 -1.00
N SER A 327 -3.76 -11.07 -1.38
CA SER A 327 -3.28 -10.68 -2.71
C SER A 327 -1.82 -11.03 -2.99
N ASP A 328 -1.00 -11.20 -1.95
CA ASP A 328 0.46 -11.28 -2.08
C ASP A 328 0.91 -12.44 -2.98
N GLN A 329 0.22 -13.58 -2.92
CA GLN A 329 0.61 -14.78 -3.68
C GLN A 329 0.56 -14.56 -5.20
N TYR A 330 -0.38 -13.73 -5.67
CA TYR A 330 -0.50 -13.42 -7.09
C TYR A 330 0.55 -12.36 -7.47
N TRP A 331 0.81 -11.39 -6.60
CA TRP A 331 1.85 -10.40 -6.84
C TRP A 331 3.24 -11.04 -7.01
N TRP A 332 3.60 -11.97 -6.14
CA TRP A 332 4.86 -12.73 -6.24
C TRP A 332 4.92 -13.63 -7.49
N ALA A 333 3.77 -14.10 -7.99
CA ALA A 333 3.67 -14.88 -9.22
C ALA A 333 3.78 -14.03 -10.50
N SER A 334 3.74 -12.71 -10.39
CA SER A 334 3.81 -11.82 -11.55
C SER A 334 5.21 -11.72 -12.17
N ALA A 335 6.27 -11.95 -11.38
CA ALA A 335 7.65 -11.68 -11.73
C ALA A 335 7.91 -10.21 -12.18
N ARG A 336 7.09 -9.25 -11.72
CA ARG A 336 7.15 -7.84 -12.16
C ARG A 336 7.24 -6.86 -10.96
N PRO A 337 8.46 -6.50 -10.52
CA PRO A 337 9.76 -7.10 -10.86
C PRO A 337 10.16 -8.26 -9.92
N TRP A 338 9.38 -8.50 -8.87
CA TRP A 338 9.75 -9.39 -7.78
C TRP A 338 9.13 -10.77 -7.95
N TRP A 339 9.87 -11.79 -7.49
CA TRP A 339 9.51 -13.20 -7.62
C TRP A 339 9.97 -13.98 -6.39
N SER A 340 9.13 -14.89 -5.90
CA SER A 340 9.47 -15.84 -4.84
C SER A 340 8.64 -17.10 -4.97
N ILE A 341 9.30 -18.21 -5.27
CA ILE A 341 8.65 -19.53 -5.34
C ILE A 341 8.07 -19.90 -3.98
N GLU A 342 8.74 -19.54 -2.88
CA GLU A 342 8.26 -19.80 -1.53
C GLU A 342 6.95 -19.10 -1.23
N MET A 343 6.72 -17.91 -1.80
CA MET A 343 5.47 -17.18 -1.60
C MET A 343 4.35 -17.67 -2.50
N ILE A 344 4.69 -18.09 -3.72
CA ILE A 344 3.75 -18.75 -4.64
C ILE A 344 3.30 -20.10 -4.06
N GLU A 345 4.25 -20.92 -3.59
CA GLU A 345 3.99 -22.20 -2.93
C GLU A 345 3.05 -22.03 -1.76
N ARG A 346 3.37 -21.07 -0.88
CA ARG A 346 2.62 -20.88 0.35
C ARG A 346 1.18 -20.47 0.08
N GLY A 347 0.93 -19.50 -0.79
CA GLY A 347 -0.43 -19.09 -1.12
C GLY A 347 -1.24 -20.22 -1.76
N ALA A 348 -0.61 -20.96 -2.70
CA ALA A 348 -1.24 -22.14 -3.30
C ALA A 348 -1.54 -23.23 -2.25
N LYS A 349 -0.64 -23.42 -1.28
CA LYS A 349 -0.82 -24.39 -0.18
C LYS A 349 -1.97 -24.00 0.76
N GLU A 350 -2.12 -22.71 1.07
CA GLU A 350 -3.22 -22.23 1.91
C GLU A 350 -4.58 -22.46 1.25
N LEU A 351 -4.71 -22.19 -0.05
CA LEU A 351 -5.92 -22.48 -0.81
C LEU A 351 -6.20 -23.99 -0.90
N HIS A 352 -5.17 -24.78 -1.17
CA HIS A 352 -5.25 -26.24 -1.14
C HIS A 352 -5.76 -26.76 0.21
N ASP A 353 -5.23 -26.25 1.32
CA ASP A 353 -5.63 -26.68 2.66
C ASP A 353 -7.04 -26.23 3.04
N ALA A 354 -7.50 -25.10 2.51
CA ALA A 354 -8.89 -24.68 2.64
C ALA A 354 -9.84 -25.67 1.95
N VAL A 355 -9.50 -26.17 0.75
CA VAL A 355 -10.27 -27.21 0.05
C VAL A 355 -10.30 -28.51 0.86
N HIS A 356 -9.14 -29.02 1.27
CA HIS A 356 -9.03 -30.31 1.97
C HIS A 356 -9.64 -30.31 3.37
N SER A 357 -9.72 -29.15 4.02
CA SER A 357 -10.35 -29.03 5.36
C SER A 357 -11.87 -28.86 5.30
N ALA A 358 -12.46 -28.63 4.13
CA ALA A 358 -13.88 -28.41 3.99
C ALA A 358 -14.69 -29.69 4.32
N PRO A 359 -15.66 -29.64 5.27
CA PRO A 359 -16.45 -30.81 5.61
C PRO A 359 -17.27 -31.32 4.42
N GLY A 360 -17.17 -32.63 4.14
CA GLY A 360 -17.90 -33.27 3.05
C GLY A 360 -17.34 -32.97 1.65
N VAL A 361 -16.10 -32.49 1.56
CA VAL A 361 -15.42 -32.27 0.28
C VAL A 361 -15.39 -33.54 -0.58
N SER A 362 -15.65 -33.38 -1.87
CA SER A 362 -15.63 -34.50 -2.82
C SER A 362 -14.20 -34.89 -3.21
N SER A 363 -13.99 -36.17 -3.54
CA SER A 363 -12.70 -36.65 -4.07
C SER A 363 -12.25 -35.91 -5.31
N LYS A 364 -13.20 -35.48 -6.15
CA LYS A 364 -12.92 -34.67 -7.35
C LYS A 364 -12.33 -33.30 -6.99
N ALA A 365 -12.89 -32.63 -5.97
CA ALA A 365 -12.39 -31.34 -5.53
C ALA A 365 -11.00 -31.44 -4.90
N THR A 366 -10.77 -32.45 -4.05
CA THR A 366 -9.43 -32.68 -3.47
C THR A 366 -8.39 -33.03 -4.55
N GLN A 367 -8.73 -33.88 -5.52
CA GLN A 367 -7.82 -34.22 -6.63
C GLN A 367 -7.52 -33.00 -7.52
N GLY A 368 -8.54 -32.19 -7.84
CA GLY A 368 -8.33 -30.96 -8.59
C GLY A 368 -7.43 -29.96 -7.85
N ALA A 369 -7.57 -29.83 -6.54
CA ALA A 369 -6.68 -29.01 -5.73
C ALA A 369 -5.24 -29.54 -5.71
N ASP A 370 -5.05 -30.86 -5.58
CA ASP A 370 -3.73 -31.50 -5.63
C ASP A 370 -3.03 -31.26 -6.97
N GLU A 371 -3.76 -31.40 -8.08
CA GLU A 371 -3.25 -31.21 -9.44
C GLU A 371 -2.88 -29.75 -9.70
N LEU A 372 -3.74 -28.80 -9.32
CA LEU A 372 -3.48 -27.36 -9.47
C LEU A 372 -2.26 -26.94 -8.62
N TYR A 373 -2.22 -27.34 -7.36
CA TYR A 373 -1.10 -27.03 -6.46
C TYR A 373 0.25 -27.51 -7.03
N LYS A 374 0.31 -28.77 -7.50
CA LYS A 374 1.53 -29.32 -8.12
C LYS A 374 1.89 -28.60 -9.41
N SER A 375 0.90 -28.32 -10.26
CA SER A 375 1.13 -27.65 -11.55
C SER A 375 1.63 -26.22 -11.37
N ILE A 376 1.07 -25.45 -10.43
CA ILE A 376 1.55 -24.12 -10.05
C ILE A 376 3.04 -24.18 -9.69
N LEU A 377 3.42 -25.13 -8.83
CA LEU A 377 4.81 -25.28 -8.40
C LEU A 377 5.75 -25.70 -9.52
N PHE A 378 5.36 -26.70 -10.32
CA PHE A 378 6.19 -27.15 -11.43
C PHE A 378 6.41 -26.04 -12.45
N THR A 379 5.35 -25.32 -12.83
CA THR A 379 5.48 -24.16 -13.72
C THR A 379 6.32 -23.05 -13.11
N ALA A 380 6.19 -22.76 -11.81
CA ALA A 380 7.05 -21.77 -11.14
C ALA A 380 8.53 -22.18 -11.16
N PHE A 381 8.84 -23.46 -10.91
CA PHE A 381 10.22 -23.96 -11.03
C PHE A 381 10.73 -23.93 -12.46
N ASP A 382 9.90 -24.25 -13.46
CA ASP A 382 10.29 -24.23 -14.87
C ASP A 382 10.55 -22.78 -15.33
N TRP A 383 9.68 -21.83 -14.97
CA TRP A 383 9.90 -20.40 -15.21
C TRP A 383 11.25 -19.90 -14.67
N GLN A 384 11.61 -20.32 -13.45
CA GLN A 384 12.89 -19.97 -12.83
C GLN A 384 14.08 -20.61 -13.56
N ARG A 385 13.95 -21.83 -14.06
CA ARG A 385 15.03 -22.56 -14.77
C ARG A 385 15.23 -22.07 -16.20
N GLU A 386 14.14 -21.67 -16.86
CA GLU A 386 14.12 -21.30 -18.27
C GLU A 386 14.43 -19.81 -18.52
N GLY A 387 14.64 -19.01 -17.45
CA GLY A 387 14.99 -17.60 -17.57
C GLY A 387 13.79 -16.66 -17.78
N VAL A 388 12.56 -17.16 -17.63
CA VAL A 388 11.33 -16.39 -17.85
C VAL A 388 11.19 -15.29 -16.79
N VAL A 389 11.54 -15.61 -15.54
CA VAL A 389 11.50 -14.67 -14.42
C VAL A 389 12.43 -13.49 -14.68
N GLU A 390 13.67 -13.76 -15.07
CA GLU A 390 14.68 -12.73 -15.35
C GLU A 390 14.26 -11.83 -16.51
N ALA A 391 13.69 -12.40 -17.58
CA ALA A 391 13.21 -11.65 -18.74
C ALA A 391 12.03 -10.72 -18.41
N LEU A 392 11.08 -11.20 -17.58
CA LEU A 392 9.95 -10.39 -17.13
C LEU A 392 10.40 -9.28 -16.17
N ALA A 393 11.29 -9.60 -15.23
CA ALA A 393 11.79 -8.65 -14.25
C ALA A 393 12.65 -7.55 -14.90
N SER A 394 13.52 -7.89 -15.87
CA SER A 394 14.38 -6.91 -16.53
C SER A 394 13.57 -5.88 -17.32
N THR A 395 12.52 -6.32 -18.02
CA THR A 395 11.63 -5.44 -18.78
C THR A 395 10.94 -4.44 -17.84
N GLU A 396 10.47 -4.90 -16.68
CA GLU A 396 9.81 -4.04 -15.70
C GLU A 396 10.79 -3.06 -15.02
N ASP A 397 12.01 -3.52 -14.70
CA ASP A 397 13.07 -2.70 -14.10
C ASP A 397 13.54 -1.58 -15.03
N GLU A 398 13.69 -1.85 -16.33
CA GLU A 398 14.04 -0.83 -17.33
C GLU A 398 13.00 0.30 -17.35
N GLU A 399 11.72 -0.03 -17.32
CA GLU A 399 10.64 0.95 -17.31
C GLU A 399 10.54 1.75 -16.00
N ILE A 400 10.82 1.12 -14.85
CA ILE A 400 10.92 1.82 -13.56
C ILE A 400 12.11 2.79 -13.59
N ARG A 401 13.24 2.40 -14.21
CA ARG A 401 14.41 3.27 -14.36
C ARG A 401 14.16 4.46 -15.28
N GLU A 402 13.48 4.28 -16.40
CA GLU A 402 13.10 5.38 -17.30
C GLU A 402 12.26 6.45 -16.58
N ARG A 403 11.37 6.04 -15.66
CA ARG A 403 10.64 6.98 -14.78
C ARG A 403 11.54 7.66 -13.74
N THR A 404 12.65 7.02 -13.37
CA THR A 404 13.59 7.51 -12.35
C THR A 404 14.46 8.66 -12.86
N ASP A 405 14.77 8.68 -14.15
CA ASP A 405 15.69 9.63 -14.79
C ASP A 405 15.03 10.97 -15.19
N ALA A 406 13.71 11.11 -15.02
CA ALA A 406 13.02 12.40 -15.14
C ALA A 406 13.45 13.33 -13.98
N GLY A 407 14.25 14.33 -14.31
CA GLY A 407 15.10 15.08 -13.38
C GLY A 407 14.36 15.85 -12.27
N LEU A 408 14.54 15.39 -11.02
CA LEU A 408 14.37 16.25 -9.85
C LEU A 408 15.60 17.16 -9.68
N PRO A 409 15.45 18.40 -9.16
CA PRO A 409 16.59 19.21 -8.74
C PRO A 409 17.42 18.46 -7.70
N ARG A 410 18.74 18.41 -7.90
CA ARG A 410 19.64 17.72 -6.99
C ARG A 410 19.69 18.40 -5.62
N LEU A 411 19.71 17.57 -4.57
CA LEU A 411 19.79 18.00 -3.18
C LEU A 411 20.97 18.98 -2.95
N PRO A 412 20.76 20.13 -2.28
CA PRO A 412 21.88 20.93 -1.82
C PRO A 412 22.75 20.12 -0.86
N LYS A 413 24.07 20.24 -0.99
CA LYS A 413 25.04 19.49 -0.15
C LYS A 413 24.74 19.57 1.35
N LYS A 414 24.29 20.74 1.82
CA LYS A 414 23.89 20.97 3.22
C LYS A 414 22.77 20.05 3.70
N GLU A 415 21.76 19.79 2.86
CA GLU A 415 20.65 18.90 3.21
C GLU A 415 21.10 17.44 3.23
N ILE A 416 21.96 17.04 2.27
CA ILE A 416 22.57 15.71 2.25
C ILE A 416 23.40 15.49 3.53
N ASP A 417 24.22 16.47 3.91
CA ASP A 417 25.06 16.40 5.10
C ASP A 417 24.21 16.28 6.38
N LYS A 418 23.06 16.96 6.44
CA LYS A 418 22.09 16.84 7.54
C LYS A 418 21.50 15.43 7.63
N MET A 419 21.06 14.86 6.49
CA MET A 419 20.55 13.48 6.44
C MET A 419 21.62 12.49 6.90
N VAL A 420 22.84 12.61 6.36
CA VAL A 420 23.97 11.76 6.74
C VAL A 420 24.30 11.89 8.22
N ALA A 421 24.22 13.09 8.80
CA ALA A 421 24.45 13.30 10.22
C ALA A 421 23.40 12.59 11.09
N ASN A 422 22.12 12.65 10.72
CA ASN A 422 21.05 11.95 11.42
C ASN A 422 21.23 10.43 11.34
N LEU A 423 21.50 9.90 10.14
CA LEU A 423 21.76 8.47 9.94
C LEU A 423 22.99 7.98 10.71
N ARG A 424 24.04 8.81 10.86
CA ARG A 424 25.22 8.47 11.70
C ARG A 424 24.88 8.41 13.19
N LYS A 425 23.99 9.29 13.68
CA LYS A 425 23.50 9.21 15.06
C LYS A 425 22.71 7.92 15.28
N GLU A 426 21.89 7.54 14.30
CA GLU A 426 21.13 6.30 14.33
C GLU A 426 22.05 5.06 14.34
N ILE A 427 23.05 4.98 13.46
CA ILE A 427 24.09 3.92 13.50
C ILE A 427 24.71 3.84 14.90
N SER A 428 25.04 4.97 15.52
CA SER A 428 25.68 4.99 16.85
C SER A 428 24.77 4.42 17.93
N LEU A 429 23.44 4.57 17.80
CA LEU A 429 22.46 3.97 18.71
C LEU A 429 22.29 2.48 18.43
N LEU A 430 22.24 2.08 17.16
CA LEU A 430 22.07 0.68 16.75
C LEU A 430 23.27 -0.18 17.12
N VAL A 431 24.49 0.31 16.92
CA VAL A 431 25.72 -0.39 17.32
C VAL A 431 25.77 -0.61 18.83
N LYS A 432 25.31 0.36 19.63
CA LYS A 432 25.19 0.19 21.10
C LYS A 432 24.18 -0.88 21.51
N LYS A 433 23.22 -1.19 20.64
CA LYS A 433 22.24 -2.26 20.81
C LYS A 433 22.63 -3.56 20.10
N GLU A 434 23.85 -3.62 19.55
CA GLU A 434 24.35 -4.76 18.78
C GLU A 434 23.54 -5.07 17.51
N GLU A 435 22.79 -4.09 17.00
CA GLU A 435 21.96 -4.19 15.77
C GLU A 435 22.82 -3.94 14.50
N TYR A 436 23.82 -4.77 14.28
CA TYR A 436 24.83 -4.56 13.24
C TYR A 436 24.30 -4.62 11.79
N GLU A 437 23.32 -5.49 11.51
CA GLU A 437 22.70 -5.58 10.17
C GLU A 437 21.99 -4.29 9.80
N ARG A 438 21.23 -3.73 10.74
CA ARG A 438 20.51 -2.47 10.54
C ARG A 438 21.49 -1.31 10.39
N ALA A 439 22.55 -1.29 11.19
CA ALA A 439 23.64 -0.33 11.02
C ALA A 439 24.30 -0.42 9.64
N ALA A 440 24.43 -1.63 9.06
CA ALA A 440 24.96 -1.84 7.72
C ALA A 440 24.02 -1.30 6.62
N GLN A 441 22.71 -1.51 6.75
CA GLN A 441 21.71 -0.93 5.82
C GLN A 441 21.78 0.61 5.83
N ILE A 442 21.84 1.21 7.01
CA ILE A 442 21.97 2.67 7.14
C ILE A 442 23.30 3.16 6.56
N ARG A 443 24.40 2.42 6.77
CA ARG A 443 25.70 2.72 6.16
C ARG A 443 25.61 2.73 4.63
N ASP A 444 24.92 1.76 4.04
CA ASP A 444 24.78 1.69 2.58
C ASP A 444 23.88 2.81 2.04
N ARG A 445 22.82 3.20 2.77
CA ARG A 445 22.06 4.43 2.47
C ARG A 445 22.92 5.69 2.54
N ILE A 446 23.82 5.81 3.52
CA ILE A 446 24.79 6.92 3.58
C ILE A 446 25.72 6.91 2.36
N ARG A 447 26.14 5.74 1.87
CA ARG A 447 26.97 5.63 0.65
C ARG A 447 26.20 6.12 -0.58
N GLU A 448 24.94 5.71 -0.74
CA GLU A 448 24.06 6.20 -1.81
C GLU A 448 23.95 7.73 -1.78
N LEU A 449 23.63 8.31 -0.62
CA LEU A 449 23.48 9.76 -0.45
C LEU A 449 24.78 10.51 -0.77
N LYS A 450 25.95 9.97 -0.40
CA LYS A 450 27.26 10.56 -0.73
C LYS A 450 27.60 10.45 -2.21
N LYS A 451 27.28 9.33 -2.85
CA LYS A 451 27.48 9.14 -4.30
C LYS A 451 26.62 10.13 -5.07
N TYR A 452 25.34 10.25 -4.68
CA TYR A 452 24.41 11.23 -5.21
C TYR A 452 24.95 12.68 -5.10
N ALA A 453 25.65 13.02 -4.01
CA ALA A 453 26.30 14.32 -3.82
C ALA A 453 27.55 14.53 -4.70
N ALA A 454 28.32 13.47 -4.97
CA ALA A 454 29.60 13.53 -5.66
C ALA A 454 29.45 13.62 -7.20
N ASP A 455 28.39 13.04 -7.75
CA ASP A 455 28.22 12.88 -9.20
C ASP A 455 27.78 14.18 -9.93
N GLY A 456 27.89 15.41 -9.37
CA GLY A 456 27.50 16.63 -10.11
C GLY A 456 27.98 17.99 -9.58
N LYS A 457 28.14 18.93 -10.54
CA LYS A 457 28.35 20.37 -10.35
C LYS A 457 27.16 20.99 -9.59
N GLU A 458 27.45 21.89 -8.66
CA GLU A 458 26.47 22.57 -7.78
C GLU A 458 25.34 23.24 -8.59
N ALA A 459 24.09 22.93 -8.24
CA ALA A 459 22.98 23.78 -8.61
C ALA A 459 22.94 24.96 -7.63
N HIS A 460 23.11 26.18 -8.11
CA HIS A 460 22.87 27.38 -7.32
C HIS A 460 21.37 27.51 -7.05
N PHE A 461 20.97 27.35 -5.80
CA PHE A 461 19.68 27.80 -5.31
C PHE A 461 19.74 29.32 -5.22
N SER A 462 19.07 30.04 -6.13
CA SER A 462 18.81 31.45 -5.93
C SER A 462 17.88 31.61 -4.73
N ALA A 463 18.08 32.66 -3.93
CA ALA A 463 17.19 33.03 -2.81
C ALA A 463 15.73 33.31 -3.26
N GLU A 464 15.50 33.35 -4.57
CA GLU A 464 14.21 33.44 -5.23
C GLU A 464 13.92 32.06 -5.86
N GLY A 465 12.92 31.34 -5.32
CA GLY A 465 12.58 29.96 -5.66
C GLY A 465 11.99 29.76 -7.07
N SER A 466 12.69 30.19 -8.12
CA SER A 466 12.20 30.16 -9.50
C SER A 466 12.79 29.00 -10.31
N ARG A 467 12.46 27.75 -9.95
CA ARG A 467 12.30 26.67 -10.94
C ARG A 467 11.16 25.78 -10.47
N ALA A 468 9.99 26.02 -11.04
CA ALA A 468 8.85 25.12 -10.91
C ALA A 468 9.17 23.77 -11.55
N TRP A 469 8.57 22.73 -10.99
CA TRP A 469 8.54 21.37 -11.53
C TRP A 469 7.79 21.40 -12.84
N ASN A 470 8.51 21.27 -13.94
CA ASN A 470 7.84 20.99 -15.21
C ASN A 470 7.67 19.48 -15.31
N PRO A 471 6.43 19.00 -15.58
CA PRO A 471 6.11 17.59 -15.69
C PRO A 471 6.87 16.88 -16.81
#